data_AF-A0A946M9C3-F1
#
_entry.id   AF-A0A946M9C3-F1
#
_cell.length_a   1.000
_cell.length_b   1.000
_cell.length_c   1.000
_cell.angle_alpha   90.00
_cell.angle_beta   90.00
_cell.angle_gamma   90.00
#
_symmetry.space_group_name_H-M   'P 1'
#
loop_
_entity.id
_entity.type
_entity.pdbx_description
1 polymer ?
#
loop_
_entity_poly.entity_id
_entity_poly.type
_entity_poly.pdbx_seq_one_letter_code
_entity_poly.pdbx_strand_id
1 'polypeptide(L)' 'MIEMVVALLMIVNGEIKEHRIQESMSQCLKAKRIAMRSSTNRIDYQCIKSKAETEIYMGQKSILKLILK' A
#
# COMPACT_ATOMS: atom_id res chain seq x y z
N MET A 1 -9.14 -4.40 13.13
CA MET A 1 -8.41 -3.66 14.18
C MET A 1 -7.82 -2.40 13.57
N ILE A 2 -7.80 -1.27 14.30
CA ILE A 2 -7.23 -0.01 13.78
C ILE A 2 -5.78 0.08 14.23
N GLU A 3 -4.86 0.11 13.27
CA GLU A 3 -3.42 0.22 13.54
C GLU A 3 -2.73 1.18 12.55
N MET A 4 -1.54 1.67 12.91
CA MET A 4 -0.71 2.41 11.97
C MET A 4 0.05 1.43 11.09
N VAL A 5 -0.20 1.49 9.79
CA VAL A 5 0.46 0.64 8.80
C VAL A 5 1.29 1.46 7.82
N VAL A 6 2.31 0.81 7.26
CA VAL A 6 2.96 1.28 6.04
C VAL A 6 2.43 0.43 4.89
N ALA A 7 1.89 1.08 3.86
CA ALA A 7 1.33 0.39 2.72
C ALA A 7 1.93 0.91 1.40
N LEU A 8 2.18 0.00 0.48
CA LEU A 8 2.43 0.28 -0.93
C LEU A 8 1.11 0.21 -1.67
N LEU A 9 0.68 1.32 -2.25
CA LEU A 9 -0.51 1.46 -3.08
C LEU A 9 -0.13 1.39 -4.55
N MET A 10 -0.92 0.66 -5.33
CA MET A 10 -0.94 0.73 -6.79
C MET A 10 -2.16 1.52 -7.20
N ILE A 11 -1.90 2.62 -7.89
CA ILE A 11 -2.90 3.57 -8.37
C ILE A 11 -2.95 3.42 -9.89
N VAL A 12 -4.12 3.13 -10.45
CA VAL A 12 -4.32 3.02 -11.90
C VAL A 12 -5.37 4.04 -12.30
N ASN A 13 -5.01 4.97 -13.18
CA ASN A 13 -5.88 6.08 -13.60
C ASN A 13 -6.47 6.90 -12.44
N GLY A 14 -5.70 7.09 -11.35
CA GLY A 14 -6.13 7.84 -10.17
C GLY A 14 -6.96 7.04 -9.14
N GLU A 15 -7.28 5.78 -9.41
CA GLU A 15 -7.95 4.90 -8.45
C GLU A 15 -6.97 3.93 -7.80
N ILE A 16 -7.08 3.72 -6.49
CA ILE A 16 -6.34 2.67 -5.79
C ILE A 16 -6.91 1.32 -6.23
N LYS A 17 -6.11 0.53 -6.96
CA LYS A 17 -6.48 -0.83 -7.38
C LYS A 17 -5.95 -1.90 -6.45
N GLU A 18 -4.72 -1.73 -5.95
CA GLU A 18 -4.11 -2.69 -5.04
C GLU A 18 -3.39 -2.00 -3.88
N HIS A 19 -3.28 -2.72 -2.77
CA HIS A 19 -2.52 -2.29 -1.61
C HIS A 19 -1.83 -3.47 -0.93
N ARG A 20 -0.57 -3.27 -0.52
CA ARG A 20 0.19 -4.27 0.22
C ARG A 20 0.83 -3.65 1.45
N ILE A 21 0.61 -4.25 2.61
CA ILE A 21 1.27 -3.86 3.86
C ILE A 21 2.76 -4.21 3.75
N GLN A 22 3.62 -3.30 4.21
CA GLN A 22 5.07 -3.44 4.28
C GLN A 22 5.52 -3.29 5.73
N GLU A 23 6.61 -3.95 6.12
CA GLU A 23 7.08 -3.92 7.51
C GLU A 23 7.67 -2.55 7.87
N SER A 24 8.23 -1.85 6.89
CA SER A 24 8.84 -0.52 7.08
C SER A 24 8.71 0.38 5.86
N MET A 25 8.90 1.69 6.09
CA MET A 25 8.93 2.68 5.00
C MET A 25 10.10 2.42 4.04
N SER A 26 11.26 2.02 4.55
CA SER A 26 12.42 1.69 3.73
C SER A 26 12.15 0.54 2.76
N GLN A 27 11.48 -0.52 3.25
CA GLN A 27 11.04 -1.62 2.39
C GLN A 27 10.01 -1.15 1.36
N CYS A 28 9.03 -0.32 1.77
CA CYS A 28 8.04 0.23 0.85
C CYS A 28 8.70 1.05 -0.28
N LEU A 29 9.62 1.96 0.05
CA LEU A 29 10.31 2.79 -0.93
C LEU A 29 11.18 1.96 -1.88
N LYS A 30 11.83 0.90 -1.38
CA LYS A 30 12.57 -0.05 -2.21
C LYS A 30 11.64 -0.79 -3.18
N ALA A 31 10.52 -1.32 -2.68
CA ALA A 31 9.53 -2.01 -3.50
C ALA A 31 8.90 -1.09 -4.55
N LYS A 32 8.53 0.14 -4.17
CA LYS A 32 8.06 1.19 -5.08
C LYS A 32 9.06 1.43 -6.21
N ARG A 33 10.35 1.59 -5.90
CA ARG A 33 11.40 1.81 -6.92
C ARG A 33 11.49 0.63 -7.89
N ILE A 34 11.33 -0.60 -7.42
CA ILE A 34 11.34 -1.79 -8.29
C ILE A 34 10.09 -1.82 -9.17
N ALA A 35 8.91 -1.60 -8.59
CA ALA A 35 7.63 -1.63 -9.31
C ALA A 35 7.54 -0.54 -10.39
N MET A 36 8.10 0.64 -10.13
CA MET A 36 8.19 1.73 -11.10
C MET A 36 9.10 1.43 -12.30
N ARG A 37 9.98 0.42 -12.24
CA ARG A 37 10.81 0.04 -13.42
C ARG A 37 9.97 -0.62 -14.52
N SER A 38 8.87 -1.24 -14.14
CA SER A 38 7.94 -1.95 -15.04
C SER A 38 6.62 -1.21 -15.24
N SER A 39 6.44 -0.02 -14.64
CA SER A 39 5.18 0.73 -14.73
C SER A 39 5.04 1.44 -16.07
N THR A 40 3.84 1.43 -16.63
CA THR A 40 3.43 2.30 -17.74
C THR A 40 2.90 3.64 -17.19
N ASN A 41 2.82 4.70 -18.00
CA ASN A 41 2.31 6.04 -17.62
C ASN A 41 0.92 6.08 -16.94
N ARG A 42 0.16 4.99 -16.91
CA ARG A 42 -1.16 4.90 -16.28
C ARG A 42 -1.12 4.33 -14.86
N ILE A 43 0.03 3.80 -14.44
CA ILE A 43 0.22 3.09 -13.17
C ILE A 43 1.18 3.90 -12.31
N ASP A 44 0.68 4.38 -11.18
CA ASP A 44 1.45 5.05 -10.15
C ASP A 44 1.57 4.17 -8.90
N TYR A 45 2.73 4.25 -8.25
CA TYR A 45 2.96 3.57 -6.98
C TYR A 45 3.20 4.60 -5.87
N GLN A 46 2.51 4.44 -4.73
CA GLN A 46 2.64 5.37 -3.60
C GLN A 46 2.86 4.61 -2.30
N CYS A 47 3.85 5.06 -1.52
CA CYS A 47 4.02 4.60 -0.14
C CYS A 47 3.28 5.55 0.79
N ILE A 48 2.47 4.99 1.69
CA ILE A 48 1.75 5.75 2.69
C ILE A 48 1.98 5.17 4.08
N LYS A 49 2.07 6.06 5.07
CA LYS A 49 1.96 5.72 6.48
C LYS A 49 0.69 6.35 7.01
N SER A 50 -0.32 5.53 7.30
CA SER A 50 -1.62 6.02 7.79
C SER A 50 -2.23 5.04 8.78
N LYS A 51 -3.27 5.49 9.47
CA LYS A 51 -4.12 4.60 10.23
C LYS A 51 -4.98 3.81 9.24
N ALA A 52 -5.01 2.50 9.40
CA ALA A 52 -5.83 1.62 8.59
C ALA A 52 -6.61 0.68 9.50
N GLU A 53 -7.81 0.35 9.05
CA GLU A 53 -8.55 -0.79 9.57
C GLU A 53 -8.03 -2.04 8.89
N THR A 54 -7.41 -2.94 9.66
CA THR A 54 -6.86 -4.21 9.19
C THR A 54 -7.65 -5.39 9.72
N GLU A 55 -7.66 -6.47 8.96
CA GLU A 55 -8.17 -7.77 9.39
C GLU A 55 -7.11 -8.84 9.16
N ILE A 56 -7.19 -9.92 9.94
CA ILE A 56 -6.38 -11.10 9.69
C ILE A 56 -7.24 -12.07 8.90
N TYR A 57 -6.94 -12.22 7.62
CA TYR A 57 -7.60 -13.18 6.74
C TYR A 57 -6.59 -14.26 6.37
N MET A 58 -6.91 -15.52 6.67
CA MET A 58 -6.05 -16.68 6.40
C MET A 58 -4.60 -16.54 6.92
N GLY A 59 -4.42 -15.89 8.08
CA GLY A 59 -3.11 -15.67 8.69
C GLY A 59 -2.30 -14.50 8.09
N GLN A 60 -2.85 -13.77 7.11
CA GLN A 60 -2.25 -12.56 6.56
C GLN A 60 -3.04 -11.32 6.95
N LYS A 61 -2.32 -10.22 7.20
CA LYS A 61 -2.96 -8.92 7.45
C LYS A 61 -3.39 -8.30 6.13
N SER A 62 -4.67 -7.97 6.03
CA SER A 62 -5.26 -7.24 4.93
C SER A 62 -5.76 -5.87 5.40
N ILE A 63 -5.73 -4.88 4.51
CA ILE A 63 -6.31 -3.55 4.76
C ILE A 63 -7.77 -3.59 4.27
N LEU A 64 -8.71 -3.30 5.15
CA LEU A 64 -10.13 -3.11 4.81
C LEU A 64 -10.40 -1.66 4.40
N LYS A 65 -9.87 -0.71 5.18
CA LYS A 65 -10.07 0.73 4.95
C LYS A 65 -8.84 1.51 5.33
N LEU A 66 -8.45 2.44 4.46
CA LEU A 66 -7.45 3.47 4.76
C LEU A 66 -8.17 4.67 5.38
N ILE A 67 -7.72 5.11 6.55
CA ILE A 67 -8.21 6.33 7.20
C ILE A 67 -7.24 7.46 6.83
N LEU A 68 -7.52 8.09 5.69
CA LEU A 68 -6.82 9.28 5.22
C LEU A 68 -7.44 10.50 5.92
N LYS A 69 -6.59 11.32 6.54
CA LYS A 69 -7.01 12.52 7.26
C LYS A 69 -6.55 13.77 6.51
#